data_AF-A0A7W4YFK1-F1
#
_entry.id   AF-A0A7W4YFK1-F1
#
_cell.length_a   1.000
_cell.length_b   1.000
_cell.length_c   1.000
_cell.angle_alpha   90.00
_cell.angle_beta   90.00
_cell.angle_gamma   90.00
#
_symmetry.space_group_name_H-M   'P 1'
#
loop_
_entity.id
_entity.type
_entity.pdbx_description
1 polymer ?
#
loop_
_entity_poly.entity_id
_entity_poly.type
_entity_poly.pdbx_seq_one_letter_code
_entity_poly.pdbx_strand_id
1 'polypeptide(L)'
;MVSAMLLMLTATVLQVGFALYVRTTLLDAAGEGARHAGLFGAGLEAGEDRAAALITTSLGAGYATDVDASTTELDGAPVVAVTVRSPLPLIGLLGLPETLEVTSHAPMETLDVE
;
A
#
# COMPACT_ATOMS: atom_id res chain seq x y z
N MET A 1 35.71 -14.70 12.86
CA MET A 1 34.33 -14.98 13.31
C MET A 1 33.52 -13.71 13.62
N VAL A 2 34.10 -12.65 14.21
CA VAL A 2 33.37 -11.39 14.48
C VAL A 2 32.77 -10.74 13.22
N SER A 3 33.52 -10.69 12.11
CA SER A 3 33.04 -10.09 10.86
C SER A 3 31.79 -10.78 10.30
N ALA A 4 31.67 -12.10 10.46
CA ALA A 4 30.49 -12.85 10.01
C ALA A 4 29.26 -12.54 10.87
N MET A 5 29.43 -12.40 12.19
CA MET A 5 28.34 -12.01 13.10
C MET A 5 27.87 -10.58 12.81
N LEU A 6 28.80 -9.66 12.58
CA LEU A 6 28.47 -8.28 12.23
C LEU A 6 27.71 -8.21 10.91
N LEU A 7 28.18 -8.94 9.89
CA LEU A 7 27.50 -8.99 8.59
C LEU A 7 26.08 -9.54 8.73
N MET A 8 25.89 -10.63 9.48
CA MET A 8 24.57 -11.21 9.73
C MET A 8 23.65 -10.21 10.44
N LEU A 9 24.14 -9.54 11.50
CA LEU A 9 23.37 -8.54 12.22
C LEU A 9 22.97 -7.38 11.30
N THR A 10 23.91 -6.85 10.53
CA THR A 10 23.64 -5.76 9.58
C THR A 10 22.61 -6.19 8.54
N ALA A 11 22.74 -7.39 7.97
CA ALA A 11 21.78 -7.92 7.01
C ALA A 11 20.38 -8.07 7.61
N THR A 12 20.27 -8.58 8.85
CA THR A 12 18.99 -8.71 9.55
C THR A 12 18.33 -7.35 9.78
N VAL A 13 19.08 -6.35 10.24
CA VAL A 13 18.56 -4.99 10.45
C VAL A 13 18.08 -4.37 9.14
N LEU A 14 18.87 -4.51 8.07
CA LEU A 14 18.48 -4.05 6.73
C LEU A 14 17.21 -4.76 6.24
N GLN A 15 17.11 -6.07 6.45
CA GLN A 15 15.96 -6.86 6.03
C GLN A 15 14.67 -6.41 6.73
N VAL A 16 14.74 -6.17 8.05
CA VAL A 16 13.62 -5.59 8.80
C VAL A 16 13.28 -4.21 8.26
N GLY A 17 14.29 -3.39 7.96
CA GLY A 17 14.12 -2.08 7.32
C GLY A 17 13.38 -2.16 5.99
N PHE A 18 13.70 -3.13 5.13
CA PHE A 18 13.00 -3.34 3.86
C PHE A 18 11.54 -3.74 4.04
N ALA A 19 11.24 -4.64 4.98
CA ALA A 19 9.86 -5.02 5.29
C ALA A 19 9.03 -3.85 5.77
N LEU A 20 9.59 -3.03 6.66
CA LEU A 20 8.94 -1.81 7.13
C LEU A 20 8.75 -0.81 5.99
N TYR A 21 9.79 -0.54 5.21
CA TYR A 21 9.76 0.37 4.07
C TYR A 21 8.64 0.02 3.09
N VAL A 22 8.60 -1.24 2.62
CA VAL A 22 7.54 -1.71 1.71
C VAL A 22 6.16 -1.51 2.33
N ARG A 23 5.92 -1.99 3.56
CA ARG A 23 4.61 -1.87 4.22
C ARG A 23 4.18 -0.41 4.35
N THR A 24 5.07 0.48 4.75
CA THR A 24 4.75 1.90 4.90
C THR A 24 4.47 2.59 3.57
N THR A 25 5.23 2.27 2.52
CA THR A 25 5.03 2.82 1.18
C THR A 25 3.73 2.32 0.56
N LEU A 26 3.37 1.05 0.75
CA LEU A 26 2.10 0.52 0.28
C LEU A 26 0.90 1.16 1.01
N LEU A 27 0.99 1.36 2.32
CA LEU A 27 -0.06 2.05 3.10
C LEU A 27 -0.25 3.50 2.65
N ASP A 28 0.84 4.22 2.37
CA ASP A 28 0.79 5.60 1.88
C ASP A 28 0.14 5.66 0.49
N ALA A 29 0.56 4.78 -0.43
CA ALA A 29 -0.03 4.70 -1.77
C ALA A 29 -1.51 4.30 -1.74
N ALA A 30 -1.89 3.33 -0.90
CA ALA A 30 -3.29 2.95 -0.71
C ALA A 30 -4.11 4.11 -0.14
N GLY A 31 -3.56 4.88 0.81
CA GLY A 31 -4.25 6.05 1.36
C GLY A 31 -4.46 7.15 0.33
N GLU A 32 -3.47 7.37 -0.53
CA GLU A 32 -3.61 8.32 -1.64
C GLU A 32 -4.59 7.84 -2.71
N GLY A 33 -4.61 6.54 -3.03
CA GLY A 33 -5.63 5.94 -3.89
C GLY A 33 -7.04 6.08 -3.32
N ALA A 34 -7.21 5.81 -2.02
CA ALA A 34 -8.49 5.95 -1.34
C ALA A 34 -8.96 7.41 -1.34
N ARG A 35 -8.06 8.36 -1.07
CA ARG A 35 -8.36 9.80 -1.17
C ARG A 35 -8.80 10.18 -2.57
N HIS A 36 -8.10 9.66 -3.58
CA HIS A 36 -8.41 9.98 -4.97
C HIS A 36 -9.78 9.43 -5.42
N ALA A 37 -10.08 8.17 -5.10
CA ALA A 37 -11.38 7.57 -5.38
C ALA A 37 -12.52 8.16 -4.53
N GLY A 38 -12.20 8.71 -3.36
CA GLY A 38 -13.16 9.41 -2.51
C GLY A 38 -13.58 10.78 -3.05
N LEU A 39 -12.86 11.36 -4.01
CA LEU A 39 -13.23 12.63 -4.65
C LEU A 39 -14.53 12.47 -5.44
N PHE A 40 -15.36 13.52 -5.39
CA PHE A 40 -16.62 13.52 -6.11
C PHE A 40 -16.41 13.29 -7.62
N GLY A 41 -16.96 12.20 -8.15
CA GLY A 41 -16.89 11.86 -9.57
C GLY A 41 -15.63 11.14 -10.06
N ALA A 42 -14.67 10.80 -9.17
CA ALA A 42 -13.45 10.08 -9.58
C ALA A 42 -13.69 8.59 -9.88
N GLY A 43 -14.50 7.91 -9.05
CA GLY A 43 -14.75 6.47 -9.16
C GLY A 43 -13.65 5.61 -8.53
N LEU A 44 -13.96 4.33 -8.25
CA LEU A 44 -13.07 3.40 -7.56
C LEU A 44 -11.82 3.07 -8.38
N GLU A 45 -11.98 2.80 -9.69
CA GLU A 45 -10.90 2.49 -10.63
C GLU A 45 -9.83 3.59 -10.68
N ALA A 46 -10.22 4.86 -10.57
CA ALA A 46 -9.27 5.97 -10.50
C ALA A 46 -8.37 5.90 -9.25
N GLY A 47 -8.91 5.42 -8.12
CA GLY A 47 -8.12 5.17 -6.91
C GLY A 47 -7.17 3.99 -7.03
N GLU A 48 -7.61 2.91 -7.69
CA GLU A 48 -6.77 1.74 -8.00
C GLU A 48 -5.58 2.13 -8.88
N ASP A 49 -5.85 2.80 -10.00
CA ASP A 49 -4.83 3.30 -10.92
C ASP A 49 -3.85 4.24 -10.22
N ARG A 50 -4.37 5.14 -9.37
CA ARG A 50 -3.55 6.09 -8.62
C ARG A 50 -2.61 5.37 -7.65
N ALA A 51 -3.12 4.41 -6.88
CA ALA A 51 -2.31 3.62 -5.95
C ALA A 51 -1.28 2.77 -6.71
N ALA A 52 -1.70 2.07 -7.77
CA ALA A 52 -0.82 1.25 -8.59
C ALA A 52 0.34 2.06 -9.21
N ALA A 53 0.06 3.28 -9.69
CA ALA A 53 1.08 4.19 -10.23
C ALA A 53 2.11 4.62 -9.17
N LEU A 54 1.67 4.94 -7.96
CA LEU A 54 2.56 5.31 -6.84
C LEU A 54 3.43 4.16 -6.39
N ILE A 55 2.84 2.97 -6.25
CA ILE A 55 3.55 1.75 -5.89
C ILE A 55 4.58 1.41 -6.96
N THR A 56 4.18 1.45 -8.24
CA THR A 56 5.08 1.18 -9.37
C THR A 56 6.27 2.14 -9.39
N THR A 57 6.04 3.42 -9.11
CA THR A 57 7.10 4.43 -9.07
C THR A 57 8.06 4.23 -7.90
N SER A 58 7.55 3.78 -6.75
CA SER A 58 8.32 3.69 -5.51
C SER A 58 9.02 2.34 -5.32
N LEU A 59 8.35 1.25 -5.67
CA LEU A 59 8.77 -0.13 -5.40
C LEU A 59 8.93 -0.98 -6.68
N GLY A 60 8.36 -0.53 -7.80
CA GLY A 60 8.33 -1.26 -9.07
C GLY A 60 7.02 -2.03 -9.30
N ALA A 61 6.77 -2.38 -10.56
CA ALA A 61 5.50 -2.98 -10.99
C ALA A 61 5.16 -4.32 -10.31
N GLY A 62 6.17 -5.08 -9.86
CA GLY A 62 5.96 -6.35 -9.15
C GLY A 62 5.31 -6.22 -7.76
N TYR A 63 5.20 -5.00 -7.23
CA TYR A 63 4.48 -4.71 -6.00
C TYR A 63 3.06 -4.17 -6.24
N ALA A 64 2.73 -3.78 -7.48
CA ALA A 64 1.46 -3.15 -7.85
C ALA A 64 0.50 -4.11 -8.58
N THR A 65 0.70 -5.42 -8.43
CA THR A 65 -0.02 -6.46 -9.18
C THR A 65 -1.47 -6.66 -8.75
N ASP A 66 -1.81 -6.30 -7.52
CA ASP A 66 -3.14 -6.52 -6.96
C ASP A 66 -3.51 -5.34 -6.05
N VAL A 67 -4.38 -4.48 -6.60
CA VAL A 67 -4.90 -3.27 -5.98
C VAL A 67 -6.40 -3.26 -6.23
N ASP A 68 -7.18 -3.17 -5.16
CA ASP A 68 -8.65 -3.20 -5.20
C ASP A 68 -9.21 -2.04 -4.38
N ALA A 69 -10.15 -1.30 -4.95
CA ALA A 69 -10.87 -0.23 -4.27
C ALA A 69 -12.33 -0.61 -4.07
N SER A 70 -12.84 -0.37 -2.87
CA SER A 70 -14.24 -0.63 -2.51
C SER A 70 -14.82 0.51 -1.70
N THR A 71 -16.14 0.69 -1.79
CA THR A 71 -16.87 1.57 -0.88
C THR A 71 -17.27 0.80 0.36
N THR A 72 -17.04 1.38 1.53
CA THR A 72 -17.45 0.82 2.82
C THR A 72 -17.91 1.94 3.77
N GLU A 73 -18.41 1.57 4.94
CA GLU A 73 -18.70 2.51 6.01
C GLU A 73 -17.73 2.30 7.17
N LEU A 74 -17.20 3.39 7.72
CA LEU A 74 -16.37 3.38 8.91
C LEU A 74 -16.96 4.36 9.93
N ASP A 75 -17.32 3.85 11.10
CA ASP A 75 -17.97 4.62 12.17
C ASP A 75 -19.22 5.41 11.69
N GLY A 76 -19.96 4.85 10.73
CA GLY A 76 -21.17 5.45 10.16
C GLY A 76 -20.94 6.52 9.09
N ALA A 77 -19.69 6.74 8.66
CA ALA A 77 -19.34 7.62 7.55
C ALA A 77 -18.99 6.82 6.28
N PRO A 78 -19.46 7.23 5.09
CA PRO A 78 -19.06 6.58 3.84
C PRO A 78 -17.60 6.86 3.55
N VAL A 79 -16.83 5.80 3.32
CA VAL A 79 -15.40 5.85 3.01
C VAL A 79 -15.09 4.97 1.82
N VAL A 80 -14.00 5.29 1.12
CA VAL A 80 -13.36 4.37 0.18
C VAL A 80 -12.25 3.64 0.90
N ALA A 81 -12.20 2.32 0.75
CA ALA A 81 -11.11 1.47 1.17
C ALA A 81 -10.30 1.04 -0.05
N VAL A 82 -8.98 1.21 0.00
CA VAL A 82 -8.06 0.64 -1.01
C VAL A 82 -7.21 -0.41 -0.34
N THR A 83 -7.28 -1.63 -0.86
CA THR A 83 -6.53 -2.79 -0.39
C THR A 83 -5.49 -3.18 -1.43
N VAL A 84 -4.27 -3.43 -0.96
CA VAL A 84 -3.14 -3.80 -1.81
C VAL A 84 -2.56 -5.11 -1.29
N ARG A 85 -2.44 -6.09 -2.20
CA ARG A 85 -1.79 -7.38 -1.93
C ARG A 85 -0.48 -7.45 -2.71
N SER A 86 0.62 -7.56 -1.99
CA SER A 86 1.97 -7.51 -2.56
C SER A 86 2.90 -8.53 -1.93
N PRO A 87 4.10 -8.75 -2.51
CA PRO A 87 5.09 -9.61 -1.90
C PRO A 87 5.66 -9.04 -0.59
N LEU A 88 5.74 -9.85 0.47
CA LEU A 88 6.49 -9.50 1.68
C LEU A 88 8.00 -9.71 1.42
N PRO A 89 8.86 -8.69 1.58
CA PRO A 89 10.30 -8.84 1.31
C PRO A 89 10.97 -9.72 2.38
N LEU A 90 11.46 -10.90 1.97
CA LEU A 90 12.12 -11.89 2.82
C LEU A 90 13.64 -11.93 2.62
N ILE A 91 14.13 -11.67 1.39
CA ILE A 91 15.55 -11.63 1.05
C ILE A 91 15.82 -10.42 0.17
N GLY A 92 16.41 -9.36 0.74
CA GLY A 92 16.42 -8.05 0.10
C GLY A 92 14.98 -7.58 -0.14
N LEU A 93 14.64 -7.27 -1.39
CA LEU A 93 13.27 -6.95 -1.84
C LEU A 93 12.56 -8.16 -2.49
N LEU A 94 13.18 -9.33 -2.53
CA LEU A 94 12.50 -10.51 -3.05
C LEU A 94 11.56 -11.08 -1.99
N GLY A 95 10.33 -11.38 -2.40
CA GLY A 95 9.26 -11.83 -1.53
C GLY A 95 8.41 -12.94 -2.16
N LEU A 96 7.61 -13.59 -1.33
CA LEU A 96 6.57 -14.51 -1.80
C LEU A 96 5.34 -13.70 -2.22
N PRO A 97 4.69 -14.01 -3.35
CA PRO A 97 3.51 -13.26 -3.81
C PRO A 97 2.38 -13.31 -2.78
N GLU A 98 1.59 -12.24 -2.71
CA GLU A 98 0.37 -12.14 -1.88
C GLU A 98 0.54 -12.42 -0.38
N THR A 99 1.74 -12.20 0.17
CA THR A 99 2.01 -12.44 1.59
C THR A 99 1.88 -11.19 2.47
N LEU A 100 1.81 -10.02 1.86
CA LEU A 100 1.58 -8.75 2.55
C LEU A 100 0.29 -8.12 2.02
N GLU A 101 -0.66 -7.90 2.93
CA GLU A 101 -1.88 -7.16 2.66
C GLU A 101 -1.89 -5.87 3.48
N VAL A 102 -2.22 -4.76 2.83
CA VAL A 102 -2.44 -3.48 3.51
C VAL A 102 -3.73 -2.86 3.00
N THR A 103 -4.45 -2.20 3.90
CA THR A 103 -5.67 -1.46 3.57
C THR A 103 -5.60 -0.06 4.15
N SER A 104 -6.04 0.92 3.38
CA SER A 104 -6.17 2.31 3.82
C SER A 104 -7.55 2.86 3.45
N HIS A 105 -7.99 3.87 4.18
CA HIS A 105 -9.34 4.43 4.06
C HIS A 105 -9.30 5.94 3.88
N ALA A 106 -10.24 6.49 3.11
CA ALA A 106 -10.46 7.92 3.00
C ALA A 106 -11.96 8.26 2.92
N PRO A 107 -12.40 9.40 3.46
CA PRO A 107 -13.78 9.85 3.35
C PRO A 107 -14.22 10.02 1.89
N MET A 108 -15.49 9.75 1.63
CA MET A 108 -16.12 10.07 0.35
C MET A 108 -16.68 11.50 0.38
N GLU A 109 -16.37 12.29 -0.63
CA GLU A 109 -16.90 13.65 -0.79
C GLU A 109 -18.34 13.59 -1.32
N THR A 110 -19.27 14.09 -0.53
CA THR A 110 -20.67 14.28 -0.93
C THR A 110 -20.95 15.76 -1.11
N LEU A 111 -21.54 16.14 -2.24
CA LEU A 111 -22.03 17.50 -2.44
C LEU A 111 -23.36 17.64 -1.72
N ASP A 112 -23.34 18.27 -0.54
CA ASP A 112 -24.57 18.78 0.07
C ASP A 112 -25.03 20.00 -0.74
N VAL A 113 -26.13 19.84 -1.47
CA VAL A 113 -26.76 20.94 -2.20
C VAL A 113 -27.66 21.69 -1.22
N GLU A 114 -27.16 22.77 -0.63
CA GLU A 114 -28.01 23.77 0.08
C GLU A 114 -28.90 24.56 -0.89
#